data_AF-A0A2W7HTZ1-F1
#
_entry.id   AF-A0A2W7HTZ1-F1
#
_cell.length_a   1.000
_cell.length_b   1.000
_cell.length_c   1.000
_cell.angle_alpha   90.00
_cell.angle_beta   90.00
_cell.angle_gamma   90.00
#
_symmetry.space_group_name_H-M   'P 1'
#
loop_
_entity.id
_entity.type
_entity.pdbx_description
1 polymer ?
#
loop_
_entity_poly.entity_id
_entity_poly.type
_entity_poly.pdbx_seq_one_letter_code
_entity_poly.pdbx_strand_id
1 'polypeptide(L)'
;MLKDLIAARMAVGGEILFGTKVTAVDGLDGRQPVIRFAGADGMQAGLDCDFIVGADGAYGVGRAAIPDGLRRDYQRVYPFGWFGILCNALPSSEELIYARHDLGFALISNRTPEVQRMYFQCDPNDKVENWSDRIWAELQARVAGEDGFRLIEGEIFQRNIAPMRSYVCEPMQHGRLFLAGDAAHTVPPTGAKGLNLAASDVFLLDRYSTTAQRRVWRAQHFSWWMTSMLHRSETDSAFDERRQMAELELVTGTVAAATSLAENYVGLPFG
;
A
#
# COMPACT_ATOMS: atom_id res chain seq x y z
N MET A 1 3.08 2.08 15.76
CA MET A 1 1.83 1.33 15.48
C MET A 1 1.94 -0.16 15.79
N LEU A 2 2.64 -1.00 15.00
CA LEU A 2 2.62 -2.46 15.22
C LEU A 2 3.14 -2.88 16.60
N LYS A 3 4.26 -2.30 17.05
CA LYS A 3 4.81 -2.51 18.41
C LYS A 3 3.77 -2.20 19.48
N ASP A 4 3.05 -1.10 19.31
CA ASP A 4 2.04 -0.62 20.27
C ASP A 4 0.81 -1.53 20.29
N LEU A 5 0.34 -1.99 19.12
CA LEU A 5 -0.78 -2.93 19.00
C LEU A 5 -0.47 -4.30 19.62
N ILE A 6 0.75 -4.81 19.39
CA ILE A 6 1.21 -6.05 20.01
C ILE A 6 1.25 -5.89 21.54
N ALA A 7 1.88 -4.82 22.03
CA ALA A 7 1.95 -4.54 23.46
C ALA A 7 0.55 -4.42 24.10
N ALA A 8 -0.37 -3.70 23.46
CA ALA A 8 -1.75 -3.55 23.92
C ALA A 8 -2.49 -4.89 23.96
N ARG A 9 -2.34 -5.73 22.92
CA ARG A 9 -2.98 -7.07 22.88
C ARG A 9 -2.44 -7.99 23.98
N MET A 10 -1.12 -7.98 24.20
CA MET A 10 -0.50 -8.74 25.27
C MET A 10 -0.93 -8.24 26.66
N ALA A 11 -1.06 -6.93 26.85
CA ALA A 11 -1.47 -6.33 28.12
C ALA A 11 -2.89 -6.75 28.55
N VAL A 12 -3.78 -7.07 27.61
CA VAL A 12 -5.13 -7.59 27.89
C VAL A 12 -5.19 -9.12 27.92
N GLY A 13 -4.05 -9.81 27.96
CA GLY A 13 -3.98 -11.28 27.98
C GLY A 13 -4.40 -11.94 26.66
N GLY A 14 -4.39 -11.18 25.56
CA GLY A 14 -4.69 -11.72 24.24
C GLY A 14 -3.58 -12.63 23.73
N GLU A 15 -3.96 -13.80 23.21
CA GLU A 15 -3.01 -14.77 22.67
C GLU A 15 -2.48 -14.33 21.29
N ILE A 16 -1.17 -14.45 21.10
CA ILE A 16 -0.48 -14.27 19.82
C ILE A 16 0.55 -15.39 19.68
N LEU A 17 0.36 -16.23 18.67
CA LEU A 17 1.30 -17.31 18.34
C LEU A 17 2.33 -16.82 17.32
N PHE A 18 3.49 -16.36 17.81
CA PHE A 18 4.59 -15.94 16.95
C PHE A 18 5.38 -17.14 16.40
N GLY A 19 5.97 -16.99 15.21
CA GLY A 19 6.72 -18.07 14.56
C GLY A 19 5.83 -19.21 14.05
N THR A 20 4.52 -19.01 14.05
CA THR A 20 3.52 -19.98 13.64
C THR A 20 3.00 -19.66 12.25
N LYS A 21 3.24 -20.55 11.29
CA LYS A 21 2.83 -20.35 9.88
C LYS A 21 1.52 -21.06 9.61
N VAL A 22 0.48 -20.31 9.26
CA VAL A 22 -0.76 -20.90 8.74
C VAL A 22 -0.48 -21.56 7.39
N THR A 23 -0.90 -22.82 7.25
CA THR A 23 -0.69 -23.66 6.06
C THR A 23 -1.95 -23.87 5.25
N ALA A 24 -3.13 -23.88 5.90
CA ALA A 24 -4.42 -24.00 5.26
C ALA A 24 -5.55 -23.50 6.16
N VAL A 25 -6.72 -23.24 5.56
CA VAL A 25 -7.98 -23.04 6.27
C VAL A 25 -9.03 -23.96 5.66
N ASP A 26 -9.71 -24.73 6.51
CA ASP A 26 -10.62 -25.81 6.10
C ASP A 26 -12.03 -25.55 6.62
N GLY A 27 -13.03 -26.18 5.98
CA GLY A 27 -14.41 -26.23 6.50
C GLY A 27 -15.15 -24.89 6.50
N LEU A 28 -14.81 -23.98 5.57
CA LEU A 28 -15.32 -22.60 5.54
C LEU A 28 -16.85 -22.49 5.40
N ASP A 29 -17.48 -23.43 4.69
CA ASP A 29 -18.95 -23.51 4.54
C ASP A 29 -19.65 -24.16 5.76
N GLY A 30 -18.88 -24.76 6.66
CA GLY A 30 -19.38 -25.47 7.84
C GLY A 30 -19.72 -24.57 9.01
N ARG A 31 -19.97 -25.19 10.18
CA ARG A 31 -20.20 -24.47 11.45
C ARG A 31 -18.92 -24.20 12.23
N GLN A 32 -17.85 -24.94 11.94
CA GLN A 32 -16.63 -24.98 12.74
C GLN A 32 -15.41 -25.07 11.81
N PRO A 33 -15.03 -23.97 11.15
CA PRO A 33 -13.84 -23.92 10.33
C PRO A 33 -12.58 -24.15 11.17
N VAL A 34 -11.51 -24.60 10.51
CA VAL A 34 -10.24 -24.96 11.16
C VAL A 34 -9.09 -24.21 10.51
N ILE A 35 -8.25 -23.57 11.34
CA ILE A 35 -6.95 -23.04 10.91
C ILE A 35 -5.91 -24.14 11.08
N ARG A 36 -5.24 -24.54 10.00
CA ARG A 36 -4.08 -25.44 10.03
C ARG A 36 -2.80 -24.62 10.07
N PHE A 37 -1.87 -24.96 10.95
CA PHE A 37 -0.62 -24.24 11.06
C PHE A 37 0.55 -25.13 11.47
N ALA A 38 1.76 -24.66 11.17
CA ALA A 38 3.02 -25.23 11.62
C ALA A 38 3.63 -24.35 12.72
N GLY A 39 3.99 -24.96 13.85
CA GLY A 39 4.78 -24.32 14.88
C GLY A 39 6.22 -24.04 14.43
N ALA A 40 6.99 -23.33 15.25
CA ALA A 40 8.40 -23.06 14.99
C ALA A 40 9.26 -24.34 14.96
N ASP A 41 8.78 -25.41 15.61
CA ASP A 41 9.33 -26.77 15.59
C ASP A 41 8.94 -27.57 14.33
N GLY A 42 8.12 -27.00 13.45
CA GLY A 42 7.59 -27.64 12.26
C GLY A 42 6.40 -28.58 12.52
N MET A 43 5.98 -28.76 13.77
CA MET A 43 4.84 -29.62 14.10
C MET A 43 3.54 -29.00 13.60
N GLN A 44 2.73 -29.80 12.92
CA GLN A 44 1.42 -29.40 12.42
C GLN A 44 0.38 -29.47 13.54
N ALA A 45 -0.47 -28.44 13.63
CA ALA A 45 -1.59 -28.37 14.54
C ALA A 45 -2.81 -27.74 13.86
N GLY A 46 -3.95 -27.82 14.55
CA GLY A 46 -5.22 -27.22 14.11
C GLY A 46 -5.86 -26.43 15.24
N LEU A 47 -6.53 -25.32 14.88
CA LEU A 47 -7.36 -24.54 15.79
C LEU A 47 -8.78 -24.45 15.23
N ASP A 48 -9.73 -25.01 15.96
CA ASP A 48 -11.16 -24.88 15.66
C ASP A 48 -11.63 -23.44 15.96
N CYS A 49 -12.41 -22.86 15.06
CA CYS A 49 -12.85 -21.47 15.13
C CYS A 49 -14.34 -21.37 14.80
N ASP A 50 -14.98 -20.29 15.23
CA ASP A 50 -16.31 -19.90 14.71
C ASP A 50 -16.21 -19.07 13.43
N PHE A 51 -15.15 -18.27 13.31
CA PHE A 51 -14.85 -17.39 12.19
C PHE A 51 -13.34 -17.25 12.00
N ILE A 52 -12.92 -16.98 10.77
CA ILE A 52 -11.52 -16.76 10.41
C ILE A 52 -11.41 -15.38 9.75
N VAL A 53 -10.45 -14.57 10.21
CA VAL A 53 -10.06 -13.33 9.55
C VAL A 53 -8.72 -13.54 8.85
N GLY A 54 -8.75 -13.55 7.52
CA GLY A 54 -7.56 -13.55 6.68
C GLY A 54 -6.96 -12.14 6.62
N ALA A 55 -6.05 -11.82 7.53
CA ALA A 55 -5.22 -10.61 7.53
C ALA A 55 -3.75 -10.96 7.23
N ASP A 56 -3.56 -11.96 6.37
CA ASP A 56 -2.30 -12.66 6.05
C ASP A 56 -1.59 -12.10 4.81
N GLY A 57 -2.04 -10.92 4.35
CA GLY A 57 -1.41 -10.16 3.27
C GLY A 57 -1.60 -10.76 1.88
N ALA A 58 -0.93 -10.17 0.90
CA ALA A 58 -1.17 -10.45 -0.52
C ALA A 58 -0.81 -11.88 -0.96
N TYR A 59 -0.08 -12.65 -0.15
CA TYR A 59 0.33 -14.02 -0.43
C TYR A 59 -0.15 -15.00 0.64
N GLY A 60 -1.10 -14.55 1.46
CA GLY A 60 -1.71 -15.36 2.51
C GLY A 60 -2.56 -16.50 1.97
N VAL A 61 -2.80 -17.49 2.83
CA VAL A 61 -3.61 -18.67 2.51
C VAL A 61 -5.10 -18.36 2.48
N GLY A 62 -5.56 -17.33 3.21
CA GLY A 62 -6.97 -17.00 3.35
C GLY A 62 -7.63 -16.81 1.99
N ARG A 63 -7.09 -15.88 1.17
CA ARG A 63 -7.66 -15.64 -0.15
C ARG A 63 -7.63 -16.87 -1.05
N ALA A 64 -6.53 -17.63 -1.01
CA ALA A 64 -6.34 -18.84 -1.82
C ALA A 64 -7.34 -19.95 -1.47
N ALA A 65 -7.85 -19.97 -0.24
CA ALA A 65 -8.83 -20.95 0.22
C ALA A 65 -10.26 -20.70 -0.30
N ILE A 66 -10.54 -19.54 -0.90
CA ILE A 66 -11.81 -19.31 -1.58
C ILE A 66 -11.82 -20.12 -2.90
N PRO A 67 -12.82 -20.97 -3.15
CA PRO A 67 -12.88 -21.78 -4.36
C PRO A 67 -12.81 -20.96 -5.65
N ASP A 68 -12.11 -21.50 -6.65
CA ASP A 68 -12.06 -20.91 -7.98
C ASP A 68 -13.49 -20.84 -8.58
N GLY A 69 -13.81 -19.71 -9.22
CA GLY A 69 -15.14 -19.43 -9.76
C GLY A 69 -16.10 -18.78 -8.75
N LEU A 70 -15.80 -18.80 -7.44
CA LEU A 70 -16.56 -18.04 -6.43
C LEU A 70 -15.96 -16.67 -6.12
N ARG A 71 -14.67 -16.45 -6.46
CA ARG A 71 -14.04 -15.12 -6.43
C ARG A 71 -13.72 -14.62 -7.83
N ARG A 72 -13.70 -13.29 -7.96
CA ARG A 72 -13.22 -12.55 -9.11
C ARG A 72 -12.10 -11.63 -8.66
N ASP A 73 -10.99 -11.73 -9.37
CA ASP A 73 -9.78 -10.96 -9.11
C ASP A 73 -9.65 -9.86 -10.17
N TYR A 74 -9.51 -8.61 -9.72
CA TYR A 74 -9.24 -7.46 -10.58
C TYR A 74 -7.81 -7.00 -10.30
N GLN A 75 -7.01 -6.85 -11.36
CA GLN A 75 -5.62 -6.47 -11.23
C GLN A 75 -5.19 -5.46 -12.28
N ARG A 76 -4.33 -4.53 -11.87
CA ARG A 76 -3.51 -3.72 -12.77
C ARG A 76 -2.08 -3.71 -12.24
N VAL A 77 -1.13 -4.06 -13.11
CA VAL A 77 0.30 -3.92 -12.84
C VAL A 77 0.78 -2.68 -13.58
N TYR A 78 1.56 -1.84 -12.90
CA TYR A 78 2.14 -0.64 -13.52
C TYR A 78 3.57 -0.95 -13.98
N PRO A 79 4.03 -0.38 -15.09
CA PRO A 79 5.35 -0.69 -15.68
C PRO A 79 6.51 0.02 -14.95
N PHE A 80 6.35 0.33 -13.66
CA PHE A 80 7.32 1.03 -12.83
C PHE A 80 7.21 0.60 -11.37
N GLY A 81 8.28 0.80 -10.62
CA GLY A 81 8.34 0.62 -9.17
C GLY A 81 8.80 1.90 -8.47
N TRP A 82 8.86 1.83 -7.14
CA TRP A 82 9.52 2.84 -6.32
C TRP A 82 10.81 2.27 -5.73
N PHE A 83 11.93 2.87 -6.10
CA PHE A 83 13.15 2.76 -5.33
C PHE A 83 12.99 3.64 -4.10
N GLY A 84 13.09 3.05 -2.91
CA GLY A 84 12.88 3.78 -1.67
C GLY A 84 14.02 3.63 -0.69
N ILE A 85 14.33 4.72 -0.01
CA ILE A 85 15.38 4.80 1.01
C ILE A 85 14.83 5.23 2.36
N LEU A 86 15.40 4.70 3.45
CA LEU A 86 15.39 5.37 4.75
C LEU A 86 16.79 5.91 5.04
N CYS A 87 16.85 7.13 5.55
CA CYS A 87 18.10 7.77 5.92
C CYS A 87 17.99 8.52 7.25
N ASN A 88 19.13 8.64 7.93
CA ASN A 88 19.31 9.48 9.12
C ASN A 88 19.54 10.93 8.67
N ALA A 89 18.46 11.68 8.49
CA ALA A 89 18.47 13.05 8.01
C ALA A 89 17.31 13.85 8.63
N LEU A 90 17.51 15.15 8.84
CA LEU A 90 16.44 16.06 9.23
C LEU A 90 15.45 16.24 8.07
N PRO A 91 14.17 16.58 8.32
CA PRO A 91 13.21 16.87 7.29
C PRO A 91 13.69 17.93 6.30
N SER A 92 13.76 17.56 5.02
CA SER A 92 14.03 18.50 3.92
C SER A 92 12.88 19.50 3.70
N SER A 93 11.68 19.20 4.19
CA SER A 93 10.48 20.04 4.15
C SER A 93 9.57 19.73 5.34
N GLU A 94 8.76 20.71 5.75
CA GLU A 94 7.75 20.55 6.81
C GLU A 94 6.64 19.57 6.38
N GLU A 95 6.30 19.55 5.10
CA GLU A 95 5.27 18.69 4.50
C GLU A 95 5.86 17.69 3.49
N LEU A 96 5.03 16.72 3.07
CA LEU A 96 5.43 15.78 2.02
C LEU A 96 5.50 16.48 0.67
N ILE A 97 6.49 16.10 -0.15
CA ILE A 97 6.62 16.60 -1.53
C ILE A 97 6.37 15.44 -2.49
N TYR A 98 5.33 15.58 -3.30
CA TYR A 98 5.10 14.76 -4.49
C TYR A 98 5.62 15.52 -5.70
N ALA A 99 6.64 14.99 -6.37
CA ALA A 99 7.26 15.63 -7.54
C ALA A 99 7.05 14.77 -8.78
N ARG A 100 6.47 15.38 -9.82
CA ARG A 100 6.48 14.85 -11.17
C ARG A 100 7.65 15.49 -11.92
N HIS A 101 8.50 14.67 -12.53
CA HIS A 101 9.65 15.14 -13.28
C HIS A 101 9.85 14.32 -14.55
N ASP A 102 10.62 14.84 -15.52
CA ASP A 102 10.93 14.12 -16.76
C ASP A 102 11.73 12.85 -16.52
N LEU A 103 12.51 12.79 -15.45
CA LEU A 103 13.20 11.54 -15.03
C LEU A 103 12.25 10.54 -14.32
N GLY A 104 10.98 10.88 -14.17
CA GLY A 104 9.97 10.12 -13.43
C GLY A 104 9.69 10.70 -12.05
N PHE A 105 8.74 10.07 -11.36
CA PHE A 105 8.23 10.53 -10.06
C PHE A 105 9.29 10.55 -8.94
N ALA A 106 9.13 11.44 -7.96
CA ALA A 106 9.78 11.37 -6.65
C ALA A 106 8.83 11.74 -5.50
N LEU A 107 9.06 11.17 -4.31
CA LEU A 107 8.35 11.45 -3.07
C LEU A 107 9.34 11.72 -1.95
N ILE A 108 9.23 12.88 -1.31
CA ILE A 108 9.94 13.21 -0.08
C ILE A 108 8.96 13.13 1.08
N SER A 109 9.22 12.23 2.02
CA SER A 109 8.38 11.98 3.20
C SER A 109 9.26 11.85 4.43
N ASN A 110 8.65 11.98 5.61
CA ASN A 110 9.33 11.80 6.88
C ASN A 110 8.86 10.52 7.59
N ARG A 111 9.61 10.07 8.59
CA ARG A 111 9.22 9.01 9.54
C ARG A 111 9.26 9.51 10.97
N THR A 112 10.35 10.17 11.33
CA THR A 112 10.56 10.87 12.60
C THR A 112 11.29 12.20 12.32
N PRO A 113 11.50 13.05 13.33
CA PRO A 113 12.31 14.26 13.17
C PRO A 113 13.77 14.02 12.74
N GLU A 114 14.31 12.80 12.92
CA GLU A 114 15.68 12.45 12.52
C GLU A 114 15.76 11.41 11.39
N VAL A 115 14.61 10.91 10.90
CA VAL A 115 14.56 9.87 9.86
C VAL A 115 13.62 10.28 8.74
N GLN A 116 14.19 10.39 7.53
CA GLN A 116 13.42 10.62 6.30
C GLN A 116 13.18 9.32 5.54
N ARG A 117 12.09 9.29 4.79
CA ARG A 117 11.77 8.25 3.80
C ARG A 117 11.56 8.91 2.46
N MET A 118 12.39 8.56 1.49
CA MET A 118 12.28 9.11 0.14
C MET A 118 12.09 8.00 -0.88
N TYR A 119 11.45 8.34 -1.99
CA TYR A 119 11.25 7.43 -3.10
C TYR A 119 11.49 8.14 -4.42
N PHE A 120 11.93 7.39 -5.41
CA PHE A 120 11.88 7.81 -6.80
C PHE A 120 11.45 6.62 -7.66
N GLN A 121 10.79 6.92 -8.77
CA GLN A 121 10.35 5.93 -9.74
C GLN A 121 11.55 5.24 -10.43
N CYS A 122 11.50 3.92 -10.54
CA CYS A 122 12.49 3.09 -11.22
C CYS A 122 11.84 1.95 -12.01
N ASP A 123 12.63 1.17 -12.74
CA ASP A 123 12.20 -0.12 -13.28
C ASP A 123 11.86 -1.06 -12.10
N PRO A 124 10.68 -1.74 -12.11
CA PRO A 124 10.26 -2.60 -11.00
C PRO A 124 11.12 -3.86 -10.86
N ASN A 125 11.88 -4.23 -11.89
CA ASN A 125 12.80 -5.36 -11.94
C ASN A 125 14.27 -4.96 -11.73
N ASP A 126 14.54 -3.67 -11.48
CA ASP A 126 15.88 -3.21 -11.14
C ASP A 126 16.33 -3.80 -9.78
N LYS A 127 17.62 -3.64 -9.48
CA LYS A 127 18.26 -4.19 -8.29
C LYS A 127 18.82 -3.06 -7.45
N VAL A 128 18.67 -3.16 -6.13
CA VAL A 128 19.12 -2.09 -5.22
C VAL A 128 20.64 -1.88 -5.28
N GLU A 129 21.38 -2.93 -5.61
CA GLU A 129 22.83 -2.94 -5.77
C GLU A 129 23.31 -2.14 -6.98
N ASN A 130 22.44 -1.91 -7.96
CA ASN A 130 22.75 -1.06 -9.12
C ASN A 130 22.80 0.44 -8.74
N TRP A 131 22.30 0.79 -7.55
CA TRP A 131 22.22 2.15 -7.04
C TRP A 131 23.22 2.35 -5.90
N SER A 132 24.46 2.70 -6.26
CA SER A 132 25.51 3.09 -5.32
C SER A 132 25.31 4.54 -4.87
N ASP A 133 26.15 5.46 -5.36
CA ASP A 133 26.29 6.80 -4.82
C ASP A 133 25.38 7.82 -5.54
N ARG A 134 24.69 7.38 -6.60
CA ARG A 134 23.84 8.25 -7.43
C ARG A 134 22.44 8.53 -6.88
N ILE A 135 22.05 7.89 -5.76
CA ILE A 135 20.71 7.99 -5.19
C ILE A 135 20.33 9.45 -4.88
N TRP A 136 21.24 10.18 -4.25
CA TRP A 136 21.00 11.58 -3.89
C TRP A 136 20.90 12.49 -5.11
N ALA A 137 21.80 12.30 -6.09
CA ALA A 137 21.75 13.03 -7.35
C ALA A 137 20.42 12.78 -8.10
N GLU A 138 19.95 11.53 -8.13
CA GLU A 138 18.68 11.16 -8.77
C GLU A 138 17.47 11.81 -8.07
N LEU A 139 17.41 11.73 -6.75
CA LEU A 139 16.36 12.36 -5.95
C LEU A 139 16.37 13.87 -6.13
N GLN A 140 17.55 14.50 -5.97
CA GLN A 140 17.71 15.94 -6.06
C GLN A 140 17.35 16.46 -7.45
N ALA A 141 17.69 15.75 -8.53
CA ALA A 141 17.34 16.14 -9.89
C ALA A 141 15.82 16.19 -10.10
N ARG A 142 15.06 15.27 -9.48
CA ARG A 142 13.61 15.17 -9.64
C ARG A 142 12.81 16.18 -8.81
N VAL A 143 13.42 16.76 -7.78
CA VAL A 143 12.79 17.75 -6.90
C VAL A 143 13.37 19.15 -7.05
N ALA A 144 14.42 19.32 -7.86
CA ALA A 144 14.99 20.63 -8.13
C ALA A 144 13.96 21.50 -8.87
N GLY A 145 13.73 22.70 -8.35
CA GLY A 145 12.86 23.71 -8.95
C GLY A 145 13.55 25.08 -9.01
N GLU A 146 12.85 26.07 -9.57
CA GLU A 146 13.31 27.46 -9.65
C GLU A 146 13.44 28.14 -8.27
N ASP A 147 12.81 27.57 -7.25
CA ASP A 147 12.87 28.00 -5.85
C ASP A 147 14.20 27.64 -5.15
N GLY A 148 15.07 26.87 -5.82
CA GLY A 148 16.35 26.45 -5.28
C GLY A 148 16.25 25.37 -4.20
N PHE A 149 15.14 24.63 -4.12
CA PHE A 149 14.95 23.56 -3.14
C PHE A 149 16.11 22.54 -3.13
N ARG A 150 16.61 22.21 -1.93
CA ARG A 150 17.69 21.24 -1.71
C ARG A 150 17.32 20.23 -0.66
N LEU A 151 17.64 18.96 -0.93
CA LEU A 151 17.48 17.88 0.02
C LEU A 151 18.51 17.98 1.14
N ILE A 152 18.09 17.64 2.35
CA ILE A 152 18.98 17.37 3.46
C ILE A 152 19.38 15.90 3.36
N GLU A 153 20.62 15.66 2.98
CA GLU A 153 21.17 14.32 2.83
C GLU A 153 21.62 13.74 4.17
N GLY A 154 21.71 12.42 4.23
CA GLY A 154 22.15 11.70 5.43
C GLY A 154 22.50 10.25 5.15
N GLU A 155 22.89 9.52 6.19
CA GLU A 155 23.28 8.11 6.07
C GLU A 155 22.06 7.26 5.65
N ILE A 156 22.13 6.64 4.47
CA ILE A 156 21.11 5.70 3.99
C ILE A 156 21.33 4.34 4.63
N PHE A 157 20.41 3.90 5.50
CA PHE A 157 20.52 2.62 6.22
C PHE A 157 19.55 1.54 5.70
N GLN A 158 18.59 1.89 4.84
CA GLN A 158 17.72 0.90 4.19
C GLN A 158 17.42 1.30 2.75
N ARG A 159 17.44 0.32 1.86
CA ARG A 159 17.07 0.44 0.44
C ARG A 159 16.12 -0.70 0.08
N ASN A 160 15.14 -0.41 -0.77
CA ASN A 160 14.27 -1.45 -1.35
C ASN A 160 13.63 -0.93 -2.64
N ILE A 161 13.20 -1.86 -3.49
CA ILE A 161 12.34 -1.57 -4.64
C ILE A 161 10.96 -2.17 -4.35
N ALA A 162 9.92 -1.38 -4.52
CA ALA A 162 8.54 -1.81 -4.36
C ALA A 162 7.81 -1.74 -5.71
N PRO A 163 7.37 -2.86 -6.30
CA PRO A 163 6.61 -2.84 -7.53
C PRO A 163 5.21 -2.25 -7.27
N MET A 164 4.69 -1.53 -8.27
CA MET A 164 3.36 -0.94 -8.18
C MET A 164 2.28 -1.87 -8.73
N ARG A 165 1.20 -2.03 -7.96
CA ARG A 165 0.02 -2.79 -8.38
C ARG A 165 -1.25 -2.25 -7.73
N SER A 166 -2.35 -2.41 -8.46
CA SER A 166 -3.70 -2.39 -7.92
C SER A 166 -4.25 -3.82 -7.94
N TYR A 167 -4.88 -4.25 -6.86
CA TYR A 167 -5.55 -5.54 -6.77
C TYR A 167 -6.83 -5.42 -5.94
N VAL A 168 -7.90 -6.11 -6.34
CA VAL A 168 -9.13 -6.27 -5.57
C VAL A 168 -9.68 -7.69 -5.78
N CYS A 169 -10.01 -8.36 -4.68
CA CYS A 169 -10.75 -9.62 -4.65
C CYS A 169 -12.24 -9.36 -4.34
N GLU A 170 -13.14 -9.93 -5.14
CA GLU A 170 -14.58 -9.91 -4.89
C GLU A 170 -15.20 -11.31 -4.94
N PRO A 171 -16.01 -11.74 -3.96
CA PRO A 171 -16.28 -11.09 -2.68
C PRO A 171 -15.07 -11.10 -1.74
N MET A 172 -15.08 -10.25 -0.71
CA MET A 172 -14.04 -10.21 0.33
C MET A 172 -14.32 -11.23 1.46
N GLN A 173 -15.20 -12.20 1.22
CA GLN A 173 -15.61 -13.21 2.20
C GLN A 173 -16.05 -14.50 1.50
N HIS A 174 -15.90 -15.63 2.18
CA HIS A 174 -16.47 -16.91 1.76
C HIS A 174 -16.78 -17.77 2.98
N GLY A 175 -18.04 -18.20 3.11
CA GLY A 175 -18.50 -18.89 4.32
C GLY A 175 -18.17 -18.11 5.59
N ARG A 176 -17.34 -18.70 6.45
CA ARG A 176 -16.87 -18.11 7.72
C ARG A 176 -15.50 -17.42 7.65
N LEU A 177 -14.94 -17.26 6.45
CA LEU A 177 -13.71 -16.52 6.19
C LEU A 177 -14.01 -15.09 5.74
N PHE A 178 -13.34 -14.12 6.35
CA PHE A 178 -13.36 -12.71 5.97
C PHE A 178 -11.94 -12.23 5.66
N LEU A 179 -11.71 -11.65 4.48
CA LEU A 179 -10.40 -11.15 4.06
C LEU A 179 -10.26 -9.66 4.36
N ALA A 180 -9.19 -9.24 5.02
CA ALA A 180 -8.95 -7.82 5.38
C ALA A 180 -7.58 -7.32 4.90
N GLY A 181 -7.52 -6.05 4.49
CA GLY A 181 -6.29 -5.41 4.01
C GLY A 181 -5.71 -6.10 2.78
N ASP A 182 -4.38 -6.25 2.74
CA ASP A 182 -3.64 -6.83 1.62
C ASP A 182 -4.07 -8.24 1.21
N ALA A 183 -4.76 -8.98 2.09
CA ALA A 183 -5.38 -10.26 1.76
C ALA A 183 -6.55 -10.11 0.78
N ALA A 184 -7.24 -8.97 0.78
CA ALA A 184 -8.37 -8.68 -0.11
C ALA A 184 -8.03 -7.69 -1.22
N HIS A 185 -7.23 -6.65 -0.94
CA HIS A 185 -6.95 -5.58 -1.89
C HIS A 185 -5.58 -4.96 -1.66
N THR A 186 -4.94 -4.49 -2.73
CA THR A 186 -3.73 -3.67 -2.65
C THR A 186 -3.86 -2.46 -3.57
N VAL A 187 -3.27 -1.35 -3.16
CA VAL A 187 -3.30 -0.08 -3.89
C VAL A 187 -1.87 0.37 -4.19
N PRO A 188 -1.62 1.09 -5.30
CA PRO A 188 -0.32 1.71 -5.50
C PRO A 188 -0.06 2.73 -4.38
N PRO A 189 1.18 2.81 -3.86
CA PRO A 189 1.47 3.57 -2.64
C PRO A 189 1.31 5.08 -2.81
N THR A 190 1.21 5.59 -4.05
CA THR A 190 1.04 7.01 -4.38
C THR A 190 -0.11 7.67 -3.59
N GLY A 191 -1.25 7.00 -3.44
CA GLY A 191 -2.40 7.53 -2.71
C GLY A 191 -2.34 7.36 -1.17
N ALA A 192 -1.31 6.68 -0.64
CA ALA A 192 -1.16 6.36 0.78
C ALA A 192 -2.38 5.66 1.41
N LYS A 193 -3.09 4.79 0.67
CA LYS A 193 -4.37 4.20 1.12
C LYS A 193 -4.31 2.80 1.72
N GLY A 194 -3.27 2.00 1.47
CA GLY A 194 -3.25 0.58 1.84
C GLY A 194 -3.56 0.30 3.31
N LEU A 195 -2.74 0.82 4.22
CA LEU A 195 -2.95 0.62 5.66
C LEU A 195 -4.27 1.25 6.17
N ASN A 196 -4.65 2.41 5.62
CA ASN A 196 -5.89 3.09 5.99
C ASN A 196 -7.14 2.26 5.60
N LEU A 197 -7.10 1.60 4.45
CA LEU A 197 -8.15 0.68 4.03
C LEU A 197 -8.18 -0.57 4.90
N ALA A 198 -7.02 -1.17 5.18
CA ALA A 198 -6.94 -2.34 6.07
C ALA A 198 -7.52 -2.04 7.46
N ALA A 199 -7.22 -0.86 8.02
CA ALA A 199 -7.82 -0.41 9.27
C ALA A 199 -9.35 -0.28 9.14
N SER A 200 -9.85 0.23 8.01
CA SER A 200 -11.29 0.40 7.80
C SER A 200 -12.07 -0.88 7.63
N ASP A 201 -11.48 -1.90 7.02
CA ASP A 201 -12.11 -3.20 6.84
C ASP A 201 -12.51 -3.80 8.20
N VAL A 202 -11.63 -3.67 9.19
CA VAL A 202 -11.82 -4.23 10.55
C VAL A 202 -13.00 -3.57 11.30
N PHE A 203 -13.43 -2.37 10.92
CA PHE A 203 -14.54 -1.66 11.59
C PHE A 203 -15.93 -2.02 11.04
N LEU A 204 -16.03 -2.89 10.03
CA LEU A 204 -17.29 -3.19 9.36
C LEU A 204 -17.91 -4.50 9.87
N LEU A 205 -19.15 -4.44 10.40
CA LEU A 205 -19.86 -5.58 11.01
C LEU A 205 -21.09 -6.07 10.23
N ASP A 206 -21.70 -5.25 9.36
CA ASP A 206 -22.87 -5.65 8.53
C ASP A 206 -22.57 -5.47 7.03
N ARG A 207 -22.94 -6.48 6.23
CA ARG A 207 -22.67 -6.57 4.78
C ARG A 207 -21.22 -6.25 4.40
N TYR A 208 -20.28 -6.88 5.12
CA TYR A 208 -18.84 -6.66 5.01
C TYR A 208 -18.36 -6.45 3.57
N SER A 209 -18.61 -7.41 2.68
CA SER A 209 -18.16 -7.30 1.28
C SER A 209 -18.74 -6.07 0.58
N THR A 210 -20.06 -5.85 0.62
CA THR A 210 -20.68 -4.73 -0.11
C THR A 210 -20.22 -3.36 0.41
N THR A 211 -20.11 -3.20 1.73
CA THR A 211 -19.72 -1.92 2.35
C THR A 211 -18.23 -1.66 2.16
N ALA A 212 -17.37 -2.65 2.44
CA ALA A 212 -15.92 -2.54 2.28
C ALA A 212 -15.54 -2.29 0.82
N GLN A 213 -16.13 -3.04 -0.12
CA GLN A 213 -15.80 -2.93 -1.55
C GLN A 213 -16.06 -1.55 -2.12
N ARG A 214 -17.15 -0.88 -1.73
CA ARG A 214 -17.43 0.50 -2.18
C ARG A 214 -16.28 1.44 -1.82
N ARG A 215 -15.77 1.32 -0.59
CA ARG A 215 -14.63 2.13 -0.13
C ARG A 215 -13.33 1.73 -0.82
N VAL A 216 -13.08 0.42 -0.96
CA VAL A 216 -11.92 -0.10 -1.68
C VAL A 216 -11.87 0.45 -3.09
N TRP A 217 -12.98 0.42 -3.84
CA TRP A 217 -13.02 0.96 -5.20
C TRP A 217 -12.82 2.48 -5.26
N ARG A 218 -13.34 3.24 -4.29
CA ARG A 218 -13.08 4.68 -4.20
C ARG A 218 -11.59 4.98 -3.96
N ALA A 219 -10.97 4.25 -3.03
CA ALA A 219 -9.55 4.40 -2.77
C ALA A 219 -8.67 3.89 -3.92
N GLN A 220 -9.10 2.85 -4.65
CA GLN A 220 -8.45 2.40 -5.88
C GLN A 220 -8.49 3.47 -6.95
N HIS A 221 -9.65 4.09 -7.19
CA HIS A 221 -9.77 5.20 -8.12
C HIS A 221 -8.81 6.33 -7.77
N PHE A 222 -8.80 6.78 -6.51
CA PHE A 222 -7.90 7.85 -6.07
C PHE A 222 -6.43 7.48 -6.21
N SER A 223 -6.05 6.25 -5.82
CA SER A 223 -4.66 5.80 -5.86
C SER A 223 -4.18 5.61 -7.30
N TRP A 224 -5.03 5.07 -8.18
CA TRP A 224 -4.79 5.01 -9.62
C TRP A 224 -4.65 6.41 -10.22
N TRP A 225 -5.57 7.33 -9.91
CA TRP A 225 -5.58 8.70 -10.41
C TRP A 225 -4.29 9.45 -10.07
N MET A 226 -3.90 9.45 -8.78
CA MET A 226 -2.62 10.01 -8.33
C MET A 226 -1.42 9.36 -9.03
N THR A 227 -1.47 8.04 -9.23
CA THR A 227 -0.37 7.30 -9.89
C THR A 227 -0.25 7.69 -11.36
N SER A 228 -1.36 7.73 -12.09
CA SER A 228 -1.43 8.08 -13.52
C SER A 228 -1.14 9.56 -13.79
N MET A 229 -1.37 10.45 -12.83
CA MET A 229 -1.06 11.88 -12.96
C MET A 229 0.43 12.17 -12.71
N LEU A 230 1.06 11.48 -11.75
CA LEU A 230 2.37 11.86 -11.22
C LEU A 230 3.55 11.02 -11.73
N HIS A 231 3.29 9.86 -12.35
CA HIS A 231 4.33 8.98 -12.89
C HIS A 231 4.40 9.09 -14.40
N ARG A 232 5.58 8.76 -14.95
CA ARG A 232 5.79 8.64 -16.39
C ARG A 232 5.78 7.17 -16.81
N SER A 233 5.27 6.86 -17.97
CA SER A 233 5.50 5.56 -18.61
C SER A 233 6.39 5.71 -19.83
N GLU A 234 7.27 4.73 -20.08
CA GLU A 234 8.05 4.70 -21.32
C GLU A 234 7.17 4.56 -22.57
N THR A 235 5.92 4.11 -22.41
CA THR A 235 4.95 4.01 -23.50
C THR A 235 4.01 5.21 -23.61
N ASP A 236 4.19 6.26 -22.79
CA ASP A 236 3.37 7.47 -22.87
C ASP A 236 3.67 8.22 -24.17
N SER A 237 2.62 8.63 -24.89
CA SER A 237 2.75 9.48 -26.05
C SER A 237 2.92 10.95 -25.64
N ALA A 238 3.34 11.81 -26.57
CA ALA A 238 3.36 13.26 -26.34
C ALA A 238 1.97 13.84 -25.98
N PHE A 239 0.89 13.19 -26.42
CA PHE A 239 -0.47 13.55 -26.03
C PHE A 239 -0.73 13.21 -24.55
N ASP A 240 -0.32 12.00 -24.11
CA ASP A 240 -0.51 11.55 -22.73
C ASP A 240 0.25 12.44 -21.74
N GLU A 241 1.49 12.80 -22.07
CA GLU A 241 2.33 13.72 -21.28
C GLU A 241 1.67 15.10 -21.11
N ARG A 242 1.20 15.71 -22.21
CA ARG A 242 0.50 17.00 -22.15
C ARG A 242 -0.82 16.93 -21.39
N ARG A 243 -1.56 15.83 -21.53
CA ARG A 243 -2.82 15.59 -20.81
C ARG A 243 -2.57 15.44 -19.30
N GLN A 244 -1.54 14.70 -18.90
CA GLN A 244 -1.13 14.56 -17.49
C GLN A 244 -0.73 15.91 -16.89
N MET A 245 0.05 16.72 -17.61
CA MET A 245 0.42 18.06 -17.13
C MET A 245 -0.78 18.98 -16.97
N ALA A 246 -1.70 19.01 -17.94
CA ALA A 246 -2.94 19.78 -17.83
C ALA A 246 -3.80 19.34 -16.63
N GLU A 247 -3.79 18.04 -16.29
CA GLU A 247 -4.47 17.51 -15.11
C GLU A 247 -3.81 17.98 -13.80
N LEU A 248 -2.47 17.97 -13.73
CA LEU A 248 -1.72 18.49 -12.58
C LEU A 248 -1.92 20.01 -12.40
N GLU A 249 -1.91 20.77 -13.49
CA GLU A 249 -2.19 22.21 -13.50
C GLU A 249 -3.62 22.50 -13.02
N LEU A 250 -4.60 21.69 -13.41
CA LEU A 250 -5.98 21.84 -12.94
C LEU A 250 -6.09 21.62 -11.42
N VAL A 251 -5.44 20.57 -10.91
CA VAL A 251 -5.43 20.20 -9.48
C VAL A 251 -4.77 21.29 -8.64
N THR A 252 -3.66 21.86 -9.13
CA THR A 252 -2.89 22.87 -8.40
C THR A 252 -3.39 24.30 -8.62
N GLY A 253 -4.12 24.56 -9.71
CA GLY A 253 -4.62 25.88 -10.10
C GLY A 253 -6.06 26.19 -9.71
N THR A 254 -6.84 25.22 -9.23
CA THR A 254 -8.26 25.44 -8.90
C THR A 254 -8.67 24.89 -7.54
N VAL A 255 -9.52 25.64 -6.83
CA VAL A 255 -10.02 25.25 -5.50
C VAL A 255 -10.84 23.96 -5.55
N ALA A 256 -11.68 23.79 -6.58
CA ALA A 256 -12.55 22.62 -6.70
C ALA A 256 -11.74 21.32 -6.87
N ALA A 257 -10.74 21.31 -7.75
CA ALA A 257 -9.90 20.14 -7.96
C ALA A 257 -8.99 19.85 -6.76
N ALA A 258 -8.41 20.89 -6.15
CA ALA A 258 -7.64 20.78 -4.91
C ALA A 258 -8.47 20.21 -3.75
N THR A 259 -9.74 20.64 -3.61
CA THR A 259 -10.67 20.13 -2.59
C THR A 259 -10.94 18.64 -2.80
N SER A 260 -11.20 18.22 -4.04
CA SER A 260 -11.38 16.80 -4.37
C SER A 260 -10.13 15.97 -4.03
N LEU A 261 -8.93 16.47 -4.32
CA LEU A 261 -7.69 15.81 -3.90
C LEU A 261 -7.63 15.71 -2.38
N ALA A 262 -7.86 16.83 -1.67
CA ALA A 262 -7.77 16.90 -0.21
C ALA A 262 -8.74 15.92 0.47
N GLU A 263 -10.02 15.92 0.11
CA GLU A 263 -11.06 15.02 0.66
C GLU A 263 -10.68 13.56 0.46
N ASN A 264 -10.19 13.20 -0.74
CA ASN A 264 -9.75 11.84 -0.98
C ASN A 264 -8.45 11.52 -0.23
N TYR A 265 -7.51 12.46 -0.10
CA TYR A 265 -6.21 12.27 0.55
C TYR A 265 -6.32 12.10 2.07
N VAL A 266 -7.19 12.87 2.74
CA VAL A 266 -7.49 12.67 4.18
C VAL A 266 -8.32 11.41 4.42
N GLY A 267 -9.09 10.98 3.42
CA GLY A 267 -9.88 9.76 3.45
C GLY A 267 -11.37 10.04 3.65
N LEU A 268 -12.19 9.31 2.89
CA LEU A 268 -13.64 9.42 2.94
C LEU A 268 -14.21 8.85 4.26
N PRO A 269 -15.41 9.32 4.70
CA PRO A 269 -16.12 8.75 5.84
C PRO A 269 -16.30 7.23 5.77
N PHE A 270 -16.41 6.59 6.93
CA PHE A 270 -16.57 5.13 7.04
C PHE A 270 -17.98 4.63 6.66
N GLY A 271 -18.97 5.53 6.49
CA GLY A 271 -20.37 5.21 6.18
C GLY A 271 -20.98 6.15 5.16
#